data_AF-A0A4Z0L6P2-F1
#
_entry.id   AF-A0A4Z0L6P2-F1
#
_cell.length_a   1.000
_cell.length_b   1.000
_cell.length_c   1.000
_cell.angle_alpha   90.00
_cell.angle_beta   90.00
_cell.angle_gamma   90.00
#
_symmetry.space_group_name_H-M   'P 1'
#
loop_
_entity.id
_entity.type
_entity.pdbx_description
1 polymer ?
#
loop_
_entity_poly.entity_id
_entity_poly.type
_entity_poly.pdbx_seq_one_letter_code
_entity_poly.pdbx_strand_id
1 'polypeptide(L)'
;MLYFNFARIFEIKGINRPFTYLVSLGYSKGYATRIANNQVTQVNAERLERFCRDFNCTPNDIFDYRPYSKKPLPEGHALLSLTKPEITNEVLVKINTLPLEKIQQIHDIIKNIE
;
A
#
# COMPACT_ATOMS: atom_id res chain seq x y z
N MET A 1 -5.43 -6.73 -15.58
CA MET A 1 -6.36 -5.64 -15.26
C MET A 1 -5.65 -4.69 -14.34
N LEU A 2 -5.56 -3.43 -14.76
CA LEU A 2 -5.02 -2.35 -13.93
C LEU A 2 -6.08 -1.95 -12.89
N TYR A 3 -5.66 -1.72 -11.65
CA TYR A 3 -6.52 -1.24 -10.57
C TYR A 3 -5.73 -0.39 -9.58
N PHE A 4 -6.44 0.33 -8.71
CA PHE A 4 -5.83 1.05 -7.60
C PHE A 4 -5.73 0.11 -6.40
N ASN A 5 -4.52 -0.08 -5.87
CA ASN A 5 -4.22 -0.89 -4.70
C ASN A 5 -3.81 0.02 -3.53
N PHE A 6 -4.80 0.74 -2.98
CA PHE A 6 -4.60 1.55 -1.78
C PHE A 6 -4.37 0.69 -0.53
N ALA A 7 -4.99 -0.49 -0.47
CA ALA A 7 -4.84 -1.44 0.63
C ALA A 7 -3.36 -1.74 0.94
N ARG A 8 -2.58 -2.01 -0.11
CA ARG A 8 -1.13 -2.24 -0.03
C ARG A 8 -0.38 -1.14 0.72
N ILE A 9 -0.72 0.13 0.51
CA ILE A 9 -0.01 1.25 1.16
C ILE A 9 -0.25 1.22 2.67
N PHE A 10 -1.47 0.88 3.11
CA PHE A 10 -1.78 0.74 4.52
C PHE A 10 -1.02 -0.43 5.16
N GLU A 11 -0.95 -1.57 4.47
CA GLU A 11 -0.20 -2.75 4.93
C GLU A 11 1.28 -2.43 5.11
N ILE A 12 1.94 -1.84 4.11
CA ILE A 12 3.37 -1.46 4.18
C ILE A 12 3.63 -0.50 5.34
N LYS A 13 2.71 0.43 5.59
CA LYS A 13 2.85 1.43 6.66
C LYS A 13 2.33 0.95 8.03
N GLY A 14 1.89 -0.30 8.17
CA GLY A 14 1.37 -0.83 9.42
C GLY A 14 0.06 -0.19 9.90
N ILE A 15 -0.75 0.36 8.99
CA ILE A 15 -2.01 1.04 9.32
C ILE A 15 -3.15 0.02 9.39
N ASN A 16 -3.46 -0.43 10.61
CA ASN A 16 -4.49 -1.45 10.85
C ASN A 16 -5.94 -0.94 10.80
N ARG A 17 -6.14 0.39 10.84
CA ARG A 17 -7.48 1.02 10.78
C ARG A 17 -7.52 2.13 9.71
N PRO A 18 -7.48 1.75 8.41
CA PRO A 18 -7.36 2.73 7.32
C PRO A 18 -8.48 3.78 7.31
N PHE A 19 -9.73 3.38 7.54
CA PHE A 19 -10.86 4.31 7.58
C PHE A 19 -10.66 5.42 8.61
N THR A 20 -10.38 5.05 9.86
CA THR A 20 -10.19 6.01 10.96
C THR A 20 -9.01 6.94 10.67
N TYR A 21 -7.91 6.38 10.15
CA TYR A 21 -6.70 7.14 9.80
C TYR A 21 -6.97 8.17 8.69
N LEU A 22 -7.66 7.78 7.62
CA LEU A 22 -8.03 8.69 6.54
C LEU A 22 -8.99 9.79 7.02
N VAL A 23 -9.95 9.47 7.88
CA VAL A 23 -10.85 10.49 8.46
C VAL A 23 -10.05 11.49 9.33
N SER A 24 -9.06 11.03 10.10
CA SER A 24 -8.19 11.95 10.85
C SER A 24 -7.31 12.85 9.97
N LEU A 25 -7.02 12.44 8.73
CA LEU A 25 -6.34 13.25 7.71
C LEU A 25 -7.31 14.16 6.92
N GLY A 26 -8.60 14.20 7.30
CA GLY A 26 -9.61 15.05 6.68
C GLY A 26 -10.19 14.51 5.37
N TYR A 27 -10.17 13.20 5.14
CA TYR A 27 -10.89 12.59 4.02
C TYR A 27 -12.38 12.50 4.36
N SER A 28 -13.26 12.67 3.36
CA SER A 28 -14.69 12.48 3.58
C SER A 28 -14.99 11.01 3.93
N LYS A 29 -15.96 10.76 4.82
CA LYS A 29 -16.29 9.40 5.27
C LYS A 29 -16.54 8.44 4.10
N GLY A 30 -17.33 8.86 3.12
CA GLY A 30 -17.62 8.02 1.95
C GLY A 30 -16.38 7.69 1.11
N TYR A 31 -15.47 8.65 0.94
CA TYR A 31 -14.24 8.40 0.19
C TYR A 31 -13.25 7.54 1.00
N ALA A 32 -13.14 7.79 2.30
CA ALA A 32 -12.33 6.99 3.22
C ALA A 32 -12.78 5.52 3.23
N THR A 33 -14.09 5.24 3.26
CA THR A 33 -14.63 3.87 3.16
C THR A 33 -14.22 3.20 1.84
N ARG A 34 -14.34 3.91 0.71
CA ARG A 34 -13.98 3.36 -0.60
C ARG A 34 -12.48 3.08 -0.72
N ILE A 35 -11.62 3.97 -0.20
CA ILE A 35 -10.17 3.76 -0.17
C ILE A 35 -9.83 2.57 0.73
N ALA A 36 -10.35 2.56 1.97
CA ALA A 36 -10.07 1.52 2.95
C ALA A 36 -10.47 0.12 2.47
N ASN A 37 -11.57 0.02 1.72
CA ASN A 37 -12.04 -1.24 1.14
C ASN A 37 -11.47 -1.55 -0.25
N ASN A 38 -10.56 -0.72 -0.76
CA ASN A 38 -9.99 -0.84 -2.10
C ASN A 38 -11.04 -0.85 -3.25
N GLN A 39 -12.09 -0.06 -3.10
CA GLN A 39 -13.25 0.06 -4.01
C GLN A 39 -13.24 1.35 -4.86
N VAL A 40 -12.08 2.01 -4.95
CA VAL A 40 -11.90 3.17 -5.82
C VAL A 40 -11.65 2.67 -7.23
N THR A 41 -12.53 3.04 -8.15
CA THR A 41 -12.42 2.71 -9.58
C THR A 41 -12.00 3.91 -10.42
N GLN A 42 -12.14 5.12 -9.87
CA GLN A 42 -11.82 6.38 -10.51
C GLN A 42 -11.29 7.35 -9.45
N VAL A 43 -10.19 8.04 -9.76
CA VAL A 43 -9.58 9.08 -8.93
C VAL A 43 -9.05 10.16 -9.86
N ASN A 44 -9.28 11.42 -9.52
CA ASN A 44 -8.68 12.54 -10.26
C ASN A 44 -7.25 12.78 -9.77
N ALA A 45 -6.46 13.52 -10.56
CA ALA A 45 -5.07 13.80 -10.23
C ALA A 45 -4.90 14.50 -8.87
N GLU A 46 -5.78 15.43 -8.53
CA GLU A 46 -5.75 16.16 -7.25
C GLU A 46 -5.87 15.23 -6.04
N ARG A 47 -6.84 14.30 -6.04
CA ARG A 47 -6.99 13.33 -4.94
C ARG A 47 -5.83 12.34 -4.88
N LEU A 48 -5.29 11.97 -6.05
CA LEU A 48 -4.15 11.08 -6.14
C LEU A 48 -2.89 11.76 -5.58
N GLU A 49 -2.63 13.01 -5.96
CA GLU A 49 -1.53 13.82 -5.42
C GLU A 49 -1.67 14.02 -3.92
N ARG A 50 -2.86 14.38 -3.43
CA ARG A 50 -3.11 14.52 -1.99
C ARG A 50 -2.75 13.24 -1.24
N PHE A 51 -3.23 12.09 -1.72
CA PHE A 51 -2.89 10.80 -1.11
C PHE A 51 -1.37 10.55 -1.15
N CYS A 52 -0.72 10.79 -2.27
CA CYS A 52 0.73 10.65 -2.39
C CYS A 52 1.51 11.54 -1.42
N ARG A 53 1.05 12.78 -1.16
CA ARG A 53 1.63 13.68 -0.17
C ARG A 53 1.44 13.16 1.26
N ASP A 54 0.22 12.74 1.59
CA ASP A 54 -0.11 12.24 2.95
C ASP A 54 0.65 10.95 3.29
N PHE A 55 0.93 10.12 2.28
CA PHE A 55 1.55 8.80 2.45
C PHE A 55 3.00 8.73 1.95
N ASN A 56 3.59 9.84 1.51
CA ASN A 56 4.94 9.87 0.92
C ASN A 56 5.15 8.74 -0.11
N CYS A 57 4.30 8.71 -1.14
CA CYS A 57 4.36 7.72 -2.21
C CYS A 57 4.19 8.40 -3.58
N THR A 58 4.36 7.64 -4.66
CA THR A 58 4.09 8.06 -6.04
C THR A 58 2.75 7.46 -6.54
N PRO A 59 2.17 8.00 -7.63
CA PRO A 59 1.00 7.39 -8.26
C PRO A 59 1.21 5.92 -8.67
N ASN A 60 2.42 5.56 -9.12
CA ASN A 60 2.77 4.19 -9.49
C ASN A 60 2.79 3.25 -8.28
N ASP A 61 3.01 3.76 -7.06
CA ASP A 61 2.91 2.98 -5.82
C ASP A 61 1.46 2.59 -5.51
N ILE A 62 0.47 3.25 -6.12
CA ILE A 62 -0.95 2.92 -5.96
C ILE A 62 -1.44 2.02 -7.09
N PHE A 63 -0.96 2.20 -8.32
CA PHE A 63 -1.34 1.33 -9.44
C PHE A 63 -0.83 -0.09 -9.27
N ASP A 64 -1.67 -1.07 -9.59
CA ASP A 64 -1.28 -2.48 -9.57
C ASP A 64 -1.95 -3.21 -10.74
N TYR A 65 -1.28 -4.24 -11.24
CA TYR A 65 -1.73 -5.02 -12.38
C TYR A 65 -1.94 -6.49 -11.99
N ARG A 66 -3.18 -6.98 -12.15
CA ARG A 66 -3.51 -8.40 -11.99
C ARG A 66 -3.72 -9.06 -13.35
N PRO A 67 -2.92 -10.06 -13.79
CA PRO A 67 -3.09 -10.72 -15.07
C PRO A 67 -4.53 -11.22 -15.27
N TYR A 68 -5.15 -10.89 -16.40
CA TYR A 68 -6.50 -11.36 -16.71
C TYR A 68 -6.40 -12.65 -17.51
N SER A 69 -6.84 -13.78 -16.93
CA SER A 69 -6.65 -15.12 -17.50
C SER A 69 -7.21 -15.29 -18.91
N LYS A 70 -8.25 -14.53 -19.28
CA LYS A 70 -8.86 -14.61 -20.62
C LYS A 70 -8.14 -13.77 -21.68
N LYS A 71 -7.26 -12.84 -21.29
CA LYS A 71 -6.48 -11.96 -22.18
C LYS A 71 -5.13 -11.64 -21.52
N PRO A 72 -4.19 -12.60 -21.51
CA PRO A 72 -2.86 -12.35 -20.98
C PRO A 72 -2.15 -11.29 -21.83
N LEU A 73 -1.34 -10.46 -21.18
CA LEU A 73 -0.42 -9.59 -21.90
C LEU A 73 0.72 -10.44 -22.49
N PRO A 74 1.33 -10.01 -23.61
CA PRO A 74 2.52 -10.65 -24.12
C PRO A 74 3.66 -10.56 -23.10
N GLU A 75 4.57 -11.52 -23.17
CA GLU A 75 5.79 -11.50 -22.38
C GLU A 75 6.59 -10.20 -22.64
N GLY A 76 7.17 -9.62 -21.59
CA GLY A 76 7.91 -8.36 -21.69
C GLY A 76 7.05 -7.08 -21.80
N HIS A 77 5.72 -7.18 -21.74
CA HIS A 77 4.86 -5.99 -21.79
C HIS A 77 5.07 -5.07 -20.57
N ALA A 78 5.20 -3.75 -20.79
CA ALA A 78 5.51 -2.77 -19.75
C ALA A 78 4.55 -2.80 -18.54
N LEU A 79 3.24 -2.94 -18.74
CA LEU A 79 2.27 -3.04 -17.63
C LEU A 79 2.55 -4.20 -16.64
N LEU A 80 3.27 -5.24 -17.05
CA LEU A 80 3.67 -6.31 -16.14
C LEU A 80 4.57 -5.79 -15.01
N SER A 81 5.31 -4.69 -15.24
CA SER A 81 6.15 -4.04 -14.22
C SER A 81 5.34 -3.40 -13.08
N LEU A 82 4.03 -3.22 -13.25
CA LEU A 82 3.13 -2.71 -12.20
C LEU A 82 2.58 -3.83 -11.31
N THR A 83 2.84 -5.10 -11.64
CA THR A 83 2.43 -6.24 -10.81
C THR A 83 3.22 -6.24 -9.52
N LYS A 84 2.54 -6.10 -8.38
CA LYS A 84 3.21 -6.09 -7.08
C LYS A 84 3.14 -7.46 -6.42
N PRO A 85 4.24 -7.93 -5.78
CA PRO A 85 4.18 -9.15 -5.00
C PRO A 85 3.23 -8.95 -3.84
N GLU A 86 2.47 -9.98 -3.46
CA GLU A 86 1.65 -9.91 -2.25
C GLU A 86 2.53 -9.55 -1.05
N ILE A 87 2.09 -8.58 -0.25
CA ILE A 87 2.74 -8.32 1.04
C ILE A 87 2.29 -9.44 1.95
N THR A 88 3.15 -10.43 2.10
CA THR A 88 2.96 -11.37 3.18
C THR A 88 3.29 -10.63 4.47
N ASN A 89 2.45 -10.79 5.49
CA ASN A 89 2.74 -10.33 6.85
C ASN A 89 3.97 -11.06 7.47
N GLU A 90 4.77 -11.76 6.67
CA GLU A 90 5.95 -12.50 7.11
C GLU A 90 6.92 -11.65 7.91
N VAL A 91 7.14 -10.38 7.53
CA VAL A 91 8.03 -9.49 8.30
C VAL A 91 7.45 -9.22 9.68
N LEU A 92 6.17 -8.84 9.77
CA LEU A 92 5.47 -8.61 11.05
C LEU A 92 5.42 -9.88 11.92
N VAL A 93 5.12 -11.03 11.31
CA VAL A 93 5.11 -12.33 11.99
C VAL A 93 6.50 -12.67 12.53
N LYS A 94 7.55 -12.52 11.71
CA LYS A 94 8.93 -12.76 12.13
C LYS A 94 9.30 -11.83 13.29
N ILE A 95 9.03 -10.53 13.18
CA ILE A 95 9.29 -9.54 14.23
C ILE A 95 8.59 -9.94 15.54
N ASN A 96 7.31 -10.31 15.49
CA ASN A 96 6.54 -10.67 16.68
C ASN A 96 7.03 -11.97 17.36
N THR A 97 7.76 -12.84 16.65
CA THR A 97 8.34 -14.07 17.21
C THR A 97 9.76 -13.89 17.74
N LEU A 98 10.38 -12.72 17.52
CA LEU A 98 11.75 -12.48 17.95
C LEU A 98 11.83 -12.20 19.47
N PRO A 99 12.91 -12.64 20.14
CA PRO A 99 13.24 -12.19 21.49
C PRO A 99 13.39 -10.67 21.56
N LEU A 100 13.12 -10.09 22.73
CA LEU A 100 13.18 -8.64 22.95
C LEU A 100 14.54 -8.03 22.55
N GLU A 101 15.63 -8.74 22.81
CA GLU A 101 16.99 -8.29 22.48
C GLU A 101 17.16 -8.09 20.97
N LYS A 102 16.51 -8.93 20.15
CA LYS A 102 16.54 -8.82 18.68
C LYS A 102 15.64 -7.71 18.18
N ILE A 103 14.52 -7.45 18.84
CA ILE A 103 13.67 -6.29 18.54
C ILE A 103 14.44 -4.99 18.83
N GLN A 104 15.20 -4.93 19.92
CA GLN A 104 16.05 -3.79 20.23
C GLN A 104 17.13 -3.57 19.16
N GLN A 105 17.76 -4.64 18.66
CA GLN A 105 18.73 -4.53 17.56
C GLN A 105 18.09 -3.95 16.28
N ILE A 106 16.85 -4.34 15.95
CA ILE A 106 16.11 -3.79 14.81
C ILE A 106 15.84 -2.29 15.01
N HIS A 107 15.41 -1.89 16.20
CA HIS A 107 15.21 -0.48 16.53
C HIS A 107 16.48 0.35 16.31
N ASP A 108 17.63 -0.14 16.79
CA ASP A 108 18.89 0.58 16.67
C ASP A 108 19.37 0.69 15.21
N ILE A 109 19.10 -0.33 14.38
CA ILE A 109 19.35 -0.25 12.94
C ILE A 109 18.47 0.81 12.28
N ILE A 110 17.15 0.79 12.56
CA ILE A 110 16.20 1.75 11.97
C ILE A 110 16.56 3.19 12.33
N LYS A 111 16.96 3.43 13.59
CA LYS A 111 17.41 4.74 14.05
C LYS A 111 18.61 5.28 13.26
N ASN A 112 19.43 4.41 12.66
CA ASN A 112 20.59 4.81 11.85
C ASN A 112 20.28 4.94 10.34
N ILE A 113 19.05 4.63 9.92
CA ILE A 113 18.58 4.82 8.53
C ILE A 113 17.98 6.23 8.36
N GLU A 114 17.53 6.85 9.45
CA GLU A 114 17.11 8.26 9.53
C GLU A 114 18.31 9.23 9.46
#